data_AF-A0AAD8G2D5-F1
#
_entry.id   AF-A0AAD8G2D5-F1
#
_cell.length_a   1.000
_cell.length_b   1.000
_cell.length_c   1.000
_cell.angle_alpha   90.00
_cell.angle_beta   90.00
_cell.angle_gamma   90.00
#
_symmetry.space_group_name_H-M   'P 1'
#
loop_
_entity.id
_entity.type
_entity.pdbx_description
1 polymer ?
#
loop_
_entity_poly.entity_id
_entity_poly.type
_entity_poly.pdbx_seq_one_letter_code
_entity_poly.pdbx_strand_id
1 'polypeptide(L)'
;MTTQVEDLKLVIQEVECHQRNKDTEALIAKIGQQTEQLNQDKAIADAEEQRVAAIQAEVTKQLQKSEEDLVKAEPALNANAALNTLNRVDDFLEALIHFDKEHIPEGTVRVVKEEYLRDPEFNPEFVWTKTSAAAGLCAWVINIICFHEVYCEVELKRRKLSQASTDQAGVAEKLEVILRMLCKEYGVFPLSSSAL
;
A
#
# COMPACT_ATOMS: atom_id res chain seq x y z
N MET A 1 -57.00 10.21 56.53
CA MET A 1 -56.27 9.14 55.81
C MET A 1 -55.81 9.58 54.42
N THR A 2 -56.49 10.53 53.76
CA THR A 2 -56.09 11.08 52.44
C THR A 2 -54.74 11.81 52.48
N THR A 3 -54.51 12.68 53.46
CA THR A 3 -53.29 13.53 53.55
C THR A 3 -51.97 12.73 53.60
N GLN A 4 -51.93 11.60 54.31
CA GLN A 4 -50.74 10.74 54.37
C GLN A 4 -50.46 10.01 53.05
N VAL A 5 -51.50 9.72 52.27
CA VAL A 5 -51.36 9.05 50.96
C VAL A 5 -50.85 10.05 49.91
N GLU A 6 -51.26 11.31 49.98
CA GLU A 6 -50.72 12.38 49.13
C GLU A 6 -49.24 12.65 49.43
N ASP A 7 -48.86 12.75 50.71
CA ASP A 7 -47.45 12.95 51.12
C ASP A 7 -46.55 11.79 50.67
N LEU A 8 -47.00 10.54 50.82
CA LEU A 8 -46.24 9.36 50.34
C LEU A 8 -46.03 9.39 48.83
N LYS A 9 -47.05 9.83 48.08
CA LYS A 9 -46.98 9.93 46.61
C LYS A 9 -45.96 10.98 46.18
N LEU A 10 -45.90 12.10 46.90
CA LEU A 10 -44.93 13.18 46.66
C LEU A 10 -43.49 12.68 46.87
N VAL A 11 -43.25 11.96 47.97
CA VAL A 11 -41.93 11.40 48.30
C VAL A 11 -41.46 10.38 47.24
N ILE A 12 -42.35 9.49 46.78
CA ILE A 12 -42.02 8.53 45.71
C ILE A 12 -41.64 9.25 44.42
N GLN A 13 -42.42 10.27 44.04
CA GLN A 13 -42.19 11.04 42.82
C GLN A 13 -40.87 11.84 42.87
N GLU A 14 -40.49 12.32 44.05
CA GLU A 14 -39.23 13.02 44.30
C GLU A 14 -38.02 12.07 44.19
N VAL A 15 -38.13 10.86 44.73
CA VAL A 15 -37.12 9.79 44.58
C VAL A 15 -36.96 9.38 43.11
N GLU A 16 -38.06 9.18 42.37
CA GLU A 16 -38.02 8.88 40.94
C GLU A 16 -37.40 10.01 40.10
N CYS A 17 -37.65 11.27 40.48
CA CYS A 17 -37.02 12.43 39.85
C CYS A 17 -35.50 12.41 40.06
N HIS A 18 -35.05 12.17 41.29
CA HIS A 18 -33.62 12.06 41.59
C HIS A 18 -32.94 10.89 40.88
N GLN A 19 -33.61 9.75 40.75
CA GLN A 19 -33.02 8.62 40.02
C GLN A 19 -32.88 8.93 38.51
N ARG A 20 -33.93 9.48 37.89
CA ARG A 20 -33.88 9.89 36.47
C ARG A 20 -32.82 10.96 36.20
N ASN A 21 -32.61 11.90 37.11
CA ASN A 21 -31.55 12.90 36.99
C ASN A 21 -30.16 12.24 37.04
N LYS A 22 -29.94 11.30 37.98
CA LYS A 22 -28.68 10.53 38.05
C LYS A 22 -28.43 9.71 36.79
N ASP A 23 -29.46 9.04 36.27
CA ASP A 23 -29.36 8.27 35.03
C ASP A 23 -29.05 9.19 33.83
N THR A 24 -29.63 10.39 33.79
CA THR A 24 -29.39 11.40 32.75
C THR A 24 -27.95 11.96 32.83
N GLU A 25 -27.45 12.27 34.03
CA GLU A 25 -26.06 12.69 34.25
C GLU A 25 -25.06 11.61 33.83
N ALA A 26 -25.34 10.34 34.15
CA ALA A 26 -24.52 9.21 33.73
C ALA A 26 -24.47 9.05 32.20
N LEU A 27 -25.60 9.26 31.52
CA LEU A 27 -25.65 9.26 30.05
C LEU A 27 -24.86 10.42 29.45
N ILE A 28 -24.99 11.64 29.99
CA ILE A 28 -24.21 12.81 29.53
C ILE A 28 -22.71 12.57 29.66
N ALA A 29 -22.26 12.00 30.79
CA ALA A 29 -20.85 11.67 31.00
C ALA A 29 -20.33 10.65 29.97
N LYS A 30 -21.12 9.61 29.68
CA LYS A 30 -20.77 8.59 28.70
C LYS A 30 -20.71 9.13 27.27
N ILE A 31 -21.65 10.00 26.91
CA ILE A 31 -21.67 10.68 25.61
C ILE A 31 -20.44 11.57 25.46
N GLY A 32 -20.10 12.36 26.49
CA GLY A 32 -18.90 13.19 26.48
C GLY A 32 -17.62 12.37 26.24
N GLN A 33 -17.50 11.21 26.90
CA GLN A 33 -16.38 10.31 26.71
C GLN A 33 -16.36 9.69 25.30
N GLN A 34 -17.51 9.31 24.76
CA GLN A 34 -17.62 8.78 23.39
C GLN A 34 -17.33 9.84 22.33
N THR A 35 -17.79 11.09 22.51
CA THR A 35 -17.49 12.21 21.59
C THR A 35 -16.00 12.51 21.56
N GLU A 36 -15.34 12.50 22.73
CA GLU A 36 -13.89 12.67 22.82
C GLU A 36 -13.14 11.54 22.12
N GLN A 37 -13.53 10.29 22.36
CA GLN A 37 -12.93 9.14 21.67
C GLN A 37 -13.10 9.23 20.15
N LEU A 38 -14.27 9.65 19.68
CA LEU A 38 -14.55 9.77 18.25
C LEU A 38 -13.73 10.89 17.59
N ASN A 39 -13.56 12.02 18.28
CA ASN A 39 -12.68 13.10 17.80
C ASN A 39 -11.22 12.63 17.72
N GLN A 40 -10.75 11.84 18.70
CA GLN A 40 -9.43 11.22 18.66
C GLN A 40 -9.29 10.23 17.50
N ASP A 41 -10.26 9.32 17.32
CA ASP A 41 -10.27 8.33 16.24
C ASP A 41 -10.29 9.00 14.86
N LYS A 42 -11.04 10.10 14.71
CA LYS A 42 -11.06 10.90 13.48
C LYS A 42 -9.71 11.57 13.22
N ALA A 43 -9.09 12.17 14.23
CA ALA A 43 -7.76 12.78 14.07
C ALA A 43 -6.69 11.74 13.68
N ILE A 44 -6.81 10.50 14.18
CA ILE A 44 -5.93 9.39 13.80
C ILE A 44 -6.19 8.99 12.34
N ALA A 45 -7.45 8.89 11.92
CA ALA A 45 -7.81 8.57 10.54
C ALA A 45 -7.31 9.63 9.54
N ASP A 46 -7.51 10.92 9.83
CA ASP A 46 -7.04 12.04 9.00
C ASP A 46 -5.50 12.05 8.91
N ALA A 47 -4.81 11.76 10.02
CA ALA A 47 -3.34 11.65 10.03
C ALA A 47 -2.83 10.45 9.23
N GLU A 48 -3.53 9.30 9.30
CA GLU A 48 -3.18 8.11 8.55
C GLU A 48 -3.44 8.28 7.04
N GLU A 49 -4.54 8.94 6.66
CA GLU A 49 -4.82 9.32 5.29
C GLU A 49 -3.71 10.20 4.69
N GLN A 50 -3.21 11.18 5.45
CA GLN A 50 -2.07 11.99 5.02
C GLN A 50 -0.79 11.18 4.86
N ARG A 51 -0.54 10.19 5.74
CA ARG A 51 0.62 9.28 5.61
C ARG A 51 0.49 8.41 4.37
N VAL A 52 -0.68 7.83 4.11
CA VAL A 52 -0.93 7.03 2.92
C VAL A 52 -0.78 7.88 1.66
N ALA A 53 -1.28 9.12 1.64
CA ALA A 53 -1.08 10.04 0.53
C ALA A 53 0.40 10.37 0.28
N ALA A 54 1.20 10.56 1.34
CA ALA A 54 2.64 10.76 1.23
C ALA A 54 3.36 9.50 0.71
N ILE A 55 3.00 8.32 1.20
CA ILE A 55 3.54 7.03 0.70
C ILE A 55 3.14 6.83 -0.76
N GLN A 56 1.90 7.13 -1.13
CA GLN A 56 1.41 7.07 -2.51
C GLN A 56 2.24 7.96 -3.44
N ALA A 57 2.48 9.21 -3.04
CA ALA A 57 3.26 10.17 -3.82
C ALA A 57 4.72 9.70 -3.99
N GLU A 58 5.36 9.23 -2.91
CA GLU A 58 6.73 8.74 -2.95
C GLU A 58 6.86 7.44 -3.76
N VAL A 59 5.93 6.48 -3.58
CA VAL A 59 5.90 5.25 -4.37
C VAL A 59 5.65 5.59 -5.83
N THR A 60 4.72 6.47 -6.17
CA THR A 60 4.46 6.84 -7.59
C THR A 60 5.68 7.48 -8.23
N LYS A 61 6.36 8.38 -7.51
CA LYS A 61 7.59 9.02 -7.99
C LYS A 61 8.72 8.01 -8.17
N GLN A 62 8.90 7.10 -7.21
CA GLN A 62 9.89 6.04 -7.33
C GLN A 62 9.52 5.05 -8.45
N LEU A 63 8.24 4.73 -8.62
CA LEU A 63 7.76 3.88 -9.71
C LEU A 63 8.04 4.52 -11.06
N GLN A 64 7.78 5.82 -11.23
CA GLN A 64 8.12 6.54 -12.47
C GLN A 64 9.62 6.48 -12.76
N LYS A 65 10.46 6.72 -11.75
CA LYS A 65 11.90 6.61 -11.91
C LYS A 65 12.35 5.18 -12.25
N SER A 66 11.78 4.19 -11.58
CA SER A 66 12.07 2.78 -11.85
C SER A 66 11.56 2.34 -13.23
N GLU A 67 10.39 2.82 -13.67
CA GLU A 67 9.83 2.58 -15.00
C GLU A 67 10.68 3.24 -16.10
N GLU A 68 11.22 4.44 -15.87
CA GLU A 68 12.20 5.04 -16.78
C GLU A 68 13.46 4.20 -16.91
N ASP A 69 13.93 3.60 -15.82
CA ASP A 69 15.09 2.72 -15.82
C ASP A 69 14.77 1.36 -16.49
N LEU A 70 13.54 0.85 -16.35
CA LEU A 70 13.03 -0.31 -17.10
C LEU A 70 12.97 -0.03 -18.61
N VAL A 71 12.39 1.11 -19.02
CA VAL A 71 12.29 1.52 -20.43
C VAL A 71 13.66 1.73 -21.07
N LYS A 72 14.69 2.10 -20.30
CA LYS A 72 16.08 2.18 -20.80
C LYS A 72 16.73 0.79 -20.94
N ALA A 73 16.33 -0.17 -20.12
CA ALA A 73 16.80 -1.55 -20.20
C ALA A 73 16.14 -2.35 -21.34
N GLU A 74 14.89 -2.05 -21.69
CA GLU A 74 14.13 -2.69 -22.78
C GLU A 74 14.79 -2.63 -24.17
N PRO A 75 15.29 -1.49 -24.69
CA PRO A 75 15.96 -1.43 -25.99
C PRO A 75 17.30 -2.15 -26.00
N ALA A 76 17.97 -2.25 -24.84
CA ALA A 76 19.19 -3.03 -24.69
C ALA A 76 18.91 -4.55 -24.68
N LEU A 77 17.72 -4.97 -24.24
CA LEU A 77 17.22 -6.35 -24.38
C LEU A 77 16.89 -6.71 -25.82
N ASN A 78 16.42 -5.74 -26.62
CA ASN A 78 16.10 -5.90 -28.04
C ASN A 78 17.31 -5.74 -28.97
N ALA A 79 18.55 -5.81 -28.46
CA ALA A 79 19.79 -5.86 -29.24
C ALA A 79 19.97 -7.21 -30.00
N ASN A 80 18.87 -7.73 -30.56
CA ASN A 80 18.74 -8.99 -31.30
C ASN A 80 19.57 -9.02 -32.59
N ALA A 81 20.07 -7.87 -33.05
CA ALA A 81 20.92 -7.75 -34.23
C ALA A 81 22.24 -8.53 -34.11
N ALA A 82 22.84 -8.60 -32.91
CA ALA A 82 24.07 -9.37 -32.69
C ALA A 82 23.80 -10.89 -32.60
N LEU A 83 22.62 -11.26 -32.08
CA LEU A 83 22.21 -12.65 -31.84
C LEU A 83 21.78 -13.38 -33.11
N ASN A 84 21.30 -12.67 -34.13
CA ASN A 84 20.86 -13.21 -35.42
C ASN A 84 21.98 -13.79 -36.33
N THR A 85 23.23 -13.83 -35.87
CA THR A 85 24.41 -14.19 -36.70
C THR A 85 24.76 -15.69 -36.67
N LEU A 86 24.04 -16.52 -35.91
CA LEU A 86 24.38 -17.94 -35.70
C LEU A 86 23.32 -18.85 -36.37
N ASN A 87 23.70 -20.04 -36.85
CA ASN A 87 22.84 -20.93 -37.66
C ASN A 87 22.39 -22.14 -36.82
N ARG A 88 21.07 -22.44 -36.76
CA ARG A 88 20.29 -23.22 -35.74
C ARG A 88 19.71 -22.42 -34.57
N VAL A 89 19.34 -21.17 -34.84
CA VAL A 89 19.16 -20.13 -33.81
C VAL A 89 17.73 -19.69 -33.63
N ASP A 90 16.82 -20.08 -34.53
CA ASP A 90 15.42 -19.64 -34.46
C ASP A 90 14.73 -20.09 -33.15
N ASP A 91 14.87 -21.37 -32.77
CA ASP A 91 14.30 -21.88 -31.51
C ASP A 91 14.95 -21.25 -30.27
N PHE A 92 16.24 -20.96 -30.34
CA PHE A 92 16.98 -20.33 -29.24
C PHE A 92 16.61 -18.85 -29.09
N LEU A 93 16.49 -18.12 -30.19
CA LEU A 93 16.03 -16.72 -30.19
C LEU A 93 14.58 -16.62 -29.72
N GLU A 94 13.70 -17.51 -30.18
CA GLU A 94 12.32 -17.58 -29.71
C GLU A 94 12.26 -17.79 -28.20
N ALA A 95 13.11 -18.66 -27.65
CA ALA A 95 13.21 -18.86 -26.21
C ALA A 95 13.73 -17.62 -25.47
N LEU A 96 14.66 -16.85 -26.04
CA LEU A 96 15.15 -15.59 -25.45
C LEU A 96 14.10 -14.48 -25.50
N ILE A 97 13.34 -14.38 -26.60
CA ILE A 97 12.29 -13.37 -26.79
C ILE A 97 11.15 -13.60 -25.80
N HIS A 98 10.77 -14.86 -25.60
CA HIS A 98 9.68 -15.25 -24.71
C HIS A 98 10.15 -15.60 -23.29
N PHE A 99 11.41 -15.33 -22.96
CA PHE A 99 11.96 -15.62 -21.64
C PHE A 99 11.18 -14.86 -20.55
N ASP A 100 10.74 -15.59 -19.52
CA ASP A 100 10.05 -14.99 -18.37
C ASP A 100 11.06 -14.26 -17.47
N LYS A 101 11.26 -12.98 -17.79
CA LYS A 101 12.08 -12.04 -17.02
C LYS A 101 11.44 -11.58 -15.70
N GLU A 102 10.16 -11.86 -15.50
CA GLU A 102 9.41 -11.44 -14.30
C GLU A 102 9.52 -12.47 -13.18
N HIS A 103 9.54 -13.77 -13.52
CA HIS A 103 9.57 -14.88 -12.55
C HIS A 103 10.85 -15.70 -12.61
N ILE A 104 11.99 -15.05 -12.41
CA ILE A 104 13.29 -15.74 -12.33
C ILE A 104 13.49 -16.32 -10.93
N PRO A 105 13.82 -17.62 -10.78
CA PRO A 105 14.12 -18.21 -9.48
C PRO A 105 15.31 -17.51 -8.79
N GLU A 106 15.17 -17.22 -7.50
CA GLU A 106 16.21 -16.52 -6.71
C GLU A 106 17.57 -17.24 -6.74
N GLY A 107 17.56 -18.57 -6.75
CA GLY A 107 18.79 -19.37 -6.88
C GLY A 107 19.55 -19.08 -8.17
N THR A 108 18.84 -18.90 -9.29
CA THR A 108 19.43 -18.56 -10.60
C THR A 108 20.01 -17.15 -10.57
N VAL A 109 19.25 -16.18 -10.06
CA VAL A 109 19.71 -14.78 -9.96
C VAL A 109 20.97 -14.69 -9.10
N ARG A 110 21.00 -15.39 -7.96
CA ARG A 110 22.15 -15.42 -7.06
C ARG A 110 23.40 -15.95 -7.75
N VAL A 111 23.30 -17.12 -8.40
CA VAL A 111 24.43 -17.72 -9.12
C VAL A 111 24.95 -16.78 -10.21
N VAL A 112 24.06 -16.22 -11.04
CA VAL A 112 24.47 -15.27 -12.09
C VAL A 112 25.20 -14.07 -11.51
N LYS A 113 24.68 -13.47 -10.43
CA LYS A 113 25.29 -12.31 -9.79
C LYS A 113 26.63 -12.61 -9.12
N GLU A 114 26.72 -13.71 -8.38
CA GLU A 114 27.87 -14.01 -7.54
C GLU A 114 29.01 -14.65 -8.30
N GLU A 115 28.72 -15.48 -9.31
CA GLU A 115 29.73 -16.23 -10.05
C GLU A 115 30.11 -15.58 -11.37
N TYR A 116 29.16 -14.94 -12.07
CA TYR A 116 29.40 -14.40 -13.41
C TYR A 116 29.53 -12.87 -13.41
N LEU A 117 28.58 -12.13 -12.83
CA LEU A 117 28.63 -10.65 -12.85
C LEU A 117 29.74 -10.04 -11.98
N ARG A 118 30.38 -10.84 -11.10
CA ARG A 118 31.59 -10.41 -10.38
C ARG A 118 32.86 -10.54 -11.19
N ASP A 119 32.84 -11.36 -12.24
CA ASP A 119 33.99 -11.56 -13.10
C ASP A 119 34.16 -10.35 -14.03
N PRO A 120 35.28 -9.60 -13.94
CA PRO A 120 35.54 -8.50 -14.86
C PRO A 120 35.68 -8.95 -16.32
N GLU A 121 35.88 -10.24 -16.62
CA GLU A 121 35.86 -10.75 -18.00
C GLU A 121 34.43 -10.94 -18.54
N PHE A 122 33.43 -11.04 -17.66
CA PHE A 122 32.01 -11.11 -18.04
C PHE A 122 31.45 -9.70 -18.26
N ASN A 123 31.95 -9.02 -19.30
CA ASN A 123 31.42 -7.73 -19.71
C ASN A 123 31.30 -7.62 -21.24
N PRO A 124 30.26 -6.91 -21.76
CA PRO A 124 30.01 -6.86 -23.20
C PRO A 124 31.18 -6.29 -24.02
N GLU A 125 31.86 -5.26 -23.51
CA GLU A 125 32.99 -4.61 -24.20
C GLU A 125 34.19 -5.55 -24.38
N PHE A 126 34.51 -6.35 -23.35
CA PHE A 126 35.57 -7.33 -23.38
C PHE A 126 35.19 -8.54 -24.23
N VAL A 127 33.97 -9.05 -24.08
CA VAL A 127 33.48 -10.19 -24.87
C VAL A 127 33.38 -9.83 -26.35
N TRP A 128 33.13 -8.56 -26.70
CA TRP A 128 33.15 -8.06 -28.07
C TRP A 128 34.48 -8.32 -28.77
N THR A 129 35.60 -8.27 -28.03
CA THR A 129 36.93 -8.59 -28.55
C THR A 129 37.09 -10.05 -28.96
N LYS A 130 36.20 -10.93 -28.47
CA LYS A 130 36.15 -12.35 -28.82
C LYS A 130 35.18 -12.61 -29.96
N THR A 131 33.89 -12.32 -29.76
CA THR A 131 32.86 -12.41 -30.80
C THR A 131 31.71 -11.44 -30.53
N SER A 132 31.16 -10.84 -31.60
CA SER A 132 30.01 -9.95 -31.50
C SER A 132 28.74 -10.65 -30.97
N ALA A 133 28.51 -11.90 -31.38
CA ALA A 133 27.34 -12.67 -30.93
C ALA A 133 27.38 -12.99 -29.43
N ALA A 134 28.55 -13.41 -28.88
CA ALA A 134 28.68 -13.65 -27.45
C ALA A 134 28.56 -12.35 -26.63
N ALA A 135 28.99 -11.22 -27.18
CA ALA A 135 28.83 -9.92 -26.54
C ALA A 135 27.34 -9.53 -26.42
N GLY A 136 26.55 -9.82 -27.46
CA GLY A 136 25.09 -9.65 -27.42
C GLY A 136 24.42 -10.50 -26.33
N LEU A 137 24.83 -11.76 -26.16
CA LEU A 137 24.33 -12.62 -25.08
C LEU A 137 24.76 -12.14 -23.70
N CYS A 138 26.01 -11.71 -23.54
CA CYS A 138 26.52 -11.15 -22.28
C CYS A 138 25.70 -9.92 -21.87
N ALA A 139 25.47 -8.99 -22.80
CA ALA A 139 24.63 -7.82 -22.57
C ALA A 139 23.19 -8.20 -22.22
N TRP A 140 22.60 -9.16 -22.94
CA TRP A 140 21.24 -9.66 -22.69
C TRP A 140 21.10 -10.22 -21.26
N VAL A 141 22.04 -11.06 -20.80
CA VAL A 141 22.00 -11.64 -19.44
C VAL A 141 22.07 -10.54 -18.38
N ILE A 142 22.97 -9.56 -18.54
CA ILE A 142 23.10 -8.43 -17.61
C ILE A 142 21.77 -7.66 -17.53
N ASN A 143 21.17 -7.34 -18.69
CA ASN A 143 19.92 -6.59 -18.75
C ASN A 143 18.75 -7.34 -18.12
N ILE A 144 18.65 -8.66 -18.32
CA ILE A 144 17.62 -9.50 -17.70
C ILE A 144 17.72 -9.47 -16.18
N ILE A 145 18.92 -9.60 -15.62
CA ILE A 145 19.13 -9.56 -14.16
C ILE A 145 18.80 -8.16 -13.61
N CYS A 146 19.28 -7.09 -14.26
CA CYS A 146 18.95 -5.73 -13.85
C CYS A 146 17.45 -5.43 -13.95
N PHE A 147 16.77 -5.91 -14.99
CA PHE A 147 15.31 -5.79 -15.14
C PHE A 147 14.60 -6.48 -13.97
N HIS A 148 14.97 -7.73 -13.67
CA HIS A 148 14.33 -8.52 -12.63
C HIS A 148 14.46 -7.89 -11.24
N GLU A 149 15.63 -7.32 -10.91
CA GLU A 149 15.84 -6.59 -9.66
C GLU A 149 14.90 -5.39 -9.51
N VAL A 150 14.83 -4.55 -10.55
CA VAL A 150 13.96 -3.37 -10.55
C VAL A 150 12.50 -3.79 -10.50
N TYR A 151 12.11 -4.83 -11.23
CA TYR A 151 10.76 -5.39 -11.22
C TYR A 151 10.36 -5.86 -9.81
N CYS A 152 11.21 -6.62 -9.12
CA CYS A 152 10.93 -7.07 -7.75
C CYS A 152 10.78 -5.90 -6.77
N GLU A 153 11.61 -4.86 -6.88
CA GLU A 153 11.47 -3.66 -6.05
C GLU A 153 10.15 -2.94 -6.30
N VAL A 154 9.77 -2.80 -7.57
CA VAL A 154 8.51 -2.17 -8.01
C VAL A 154 7.30 -2.94 -7.48
N GLU A 155 7.28 -4.27 -7.64
CA GLU A 155 6.22 -5.14 -7.17
C GLU A 155 6.04 -5.06 -5.65
N LEU A 156 7.15 -5.07 -4.90
CA LEU A 156 7.10 -4.92 -3.44
C LEU A 156 6.49 -3.58 -3.02
N LYS A 157 6.85 -2.49 -3.70
CA LYS A 157 6.32 -1.15 -3.41
C LYS A 157 4.83 -1.06 -3.74
N ARG A 158 4.40 -1.62 -4.88
CA ARG A 158 2.98 -1.70 -5.27
C ARG A 158 2.15 -2.46 -4.24
N ARG A 159 2.63 -3.60 -3.75
CA ARG A 159 1.95 -4.39 -2.69
C ARG A 159 1.82 -3.62 -1.39
N LYS A 160 2.89 -2.97 -0.92
CA LYS A 160 2.87 -2.16 0.30
C LYS A 160 1.86 -1.01 0.22
N LEU A 161 1.82 -0.33 -0.92
CA LEU A 161 0.86 0.73 -1.18
C LEU A 161 -0.59 0.21 -1.19
N SER A 162 -0.84 -0.91 -1.87
CA SER A 162 -2.17 -1.55 -1.89
C SER A 162 -2.65 -1.95 -0.49
N GLN A 163 -1.74 -2.48 0.34
CA GLN A 163 -2.08 -2.89 1.71
C GLN A 163 -2.40 -1.67 2.58
N ALA A 164 -1.55 -0.63 2.56
CA ALA A 164 -1.79 0.61 3.30
C ALA A 164 -3.11 1.29 2.90
N SER A 165 -3.46 1.27 1.60
CA SER A 165 -4.74 1.79 1.12
C SER A 165 -5.94 0.96 1.60
N THR A 166 -5.80 -0.37 1.71
CA THR A 166 -6.85 -1.25 2.22
C THR A 166 -7.07 -1.03 3.73
N ASP A 167 -5.98 -0.90 4.49
CA ASP A 167 -6.04 -0.67 5.92
C ASP A 167 -6.70 0.68 6.24
N GLN A 168 -6.38 1.74 5.47
CA GLN A 168 -7.06 3.03 5.59
C GLN A 168 -8.55 2.95 5.28
N ALA A 169 -8.94 2.24 4.22
CA ALA A 169 -10.36 2.06 3.87
C ALA A 169 -11.14 1.36 5.00
N GLY A 170 -10.54 0.36 5.65
CA GLY A 170 -11.15 -0.31 6.80
C GLY A 170 -11.29 0.58 8.04
N VAL A 171 -10.38 1.53 8.25
CA VAL A 171 -10.51 2.54 9.31
C VAL A 171 -11.61 3.55 8.99
N ALA A 172 -11.66 4.04 7.74
CA ALA A 172 -12.70 4.96 7.29
C ALA A 172 -14.11 4.35 7.40
N GLU A 173 -14.29 3.07 7.05
CA GLU A 173 -15.56 2.35 7.19
C GLU A 173 -16.02 2.28 8.65
N LYS A 174 -15.11 1.94 9.57
CA LYS A 174 -15.43 1.90 11.01
C LYS A 174 -15.87 3.27 11.52
N LEU A 175 -15.17 4.33 11.10
CA LEU A 175 -15.51 5.70 11.47
C LEU A 175 -16.90 6.09 10.94
N GLU A 176 -17.22 5.75 9.69
CA GLU A 176 -18.56 5.98 9.12
C GLU A 176 -19.67 5.25 9.87
N VAL A 177 -19.44 3.99 10.29
CA VAL A 177 -20.41 3.23 11.06
C VAL A 177 -20.68 3.91 12.41
N ILE A 178 -19.63 4.37 13.10
CA ILE A 178 -19.77 5.07 14.38
C ILE A 178 -20.49 6.41 14.19
N LEU A 179 -20.12 7.20 13.17
CA LEU A 179 -20.81 8.45 12.84
C LEU A 179 -22.29 8.24 12.52
N ARG A 180 -22.62 7.15 11.79
CA ARG A 180 -24.00 6.78 11.47
C ARG A 180 -24.78 6.38 12.72
N MET A 181 -24.16 5.69 13.67
CA MET A 181 -24.80 5.36 14.96
C MET A 181 -25.10 6.63 15.76
N LEU A 182 -24.14 7.55 15.89
CA LEU A 182 -24.37 8.82 16.60
C LEU A 182 -25.45 9.70 15.94
N CYS A 183 -25.49 9.77 14.61
CA CYS A 183 -26.53 10.50 13.89
C CYS A 183 -27.94 9.97 14.22
N LYS A 184 -28.09 8.65 14.32
CA LYS A 184 -29.37 8.00 14.62
C LYS A 184 -29.78 8.16 16.08
N GLU A 185 -28.83 8.08 17.00
CA GLU A 185 -29.11 8.06 18.44
C GLU A 185 -29.26 9.46 19.03
N TYR A 186 -28.56 10.46 18.48
CA TYR A 186 -28.50 11.82 19.05
C TYR A 186 -28.93 12.93 18.09
N GLY A 187 -29.30 12.62 16.84
CA GLY A 187 -29.65 13.64 15.84
C GLY A 187 -28.52 14.61 15.50
N VAL A 188 -27.27 14.28 15.89
CA VAL A 188 -26.08 15.08 15.64
C VAL A 188 -25.71 14.90 14.18
N PHE A 189 -26.03 15.90 13.36
CA PHE A 189 -25.52 15.97 11.99
C PHE A 189 -23.99 16.05 12.02
N PRO A 190 -23.29 15.37 11.10
CA PRO A 190 -21.84 15.48 11.03
C PRO A 190 -21.46 16.94 10.91
N LEU A 191 -20.53 17.40 11.75
CA LEU A 191 -19.89 18.70 11.58
C LEU A 191 -19.29 18.68 10.17
N SER A 192 -19.96 19.37 9.24
CA SER A 192 -19.51 19.51 7.87
C SER A 192 -18.09 20.04 7.91
N SER A 193 -17.16 19.27 7.34
CA SER A 193 -15.82 19.74 7.02
C SER A 193 -15.95 20.84 5.97
N SER A 194 -16.20 22.07 6.42
CA SER A 194 -16.27 23.28 5.61
C SER A 194 -15.94 24.47 6.49
N ALA A 195 -14.72 24.45 7.01
CA ALA A 195 -14.06 25.63 7.56
C ALA A 195 -12.55 25.47 7.33
N LEU A 196 -12.15 25.60 6.07
CA LEU A 196 -10.94 26.23 5.52
C LEU A 196 -10.64 25.69 4.11
#